data_AF-A0A377J536-F1
#
_entry.id   AF-A0A377J536-F1
#
_cell.length_a   1.000
_cell.length_b   1.000
_cell.length_c   1.000
_cell.angle_alpha   90.00
_cell.angle_beta   90.00
_cell.angle_gamma   90.00
#
_symmetry.space_group_name_H-M   'P 1'
#
loop_
_entity.id
_entity.type
_entity.pdbx_description
1 polymer ?
#
loop_
_entity_poly.entity_id
_entity_poly.type
_entity_poly.pdbx_seq_one_letter_code
_entity_poly.pdbx_strand_id
1 'polypeptide(L)'
;MNEKILLDFGGGSGLLVRLLRDVGIDSYWSDKYCENLFARGFEWDSNTTPTMATCFEVFEHLPNPREEIDSMLRVCPNLLFSTELLPCPIPESSGTNTWWYYGFSHGQHISFYTYQSLELIAKAHNLHFCSYGGLHLFSQSYISPLYFKWLIRLAHRGLFTFIKKCFHSKTMSDCEKLSQTSL
;
A
#
# COMPACT_ATOMS: atom_id res chain seq x y z
N MET A 1 17.84 15.29 -9.33
CA MET A 1 16.46 14.76 -9.26
C MET A 1 16.30 14.24 -7.85
N ASN A 2 15.31 14.73 -7.09
CA ASN A 2 15.04 14.16 -5.76
C ASN A 2 14.76 12.67 -5.93
N GLU A 3 15.41 11.84 -5.11
CA GLU A 3 15.23 10.40 -5.12
C GLU A 3 13.77 10.09 -4.76
N LYS A 4 13.09 9.29 -5.58
CA LYS A 4 11.69 8.93 -5.33
C LYS A 4 11.68 7.74 -4.37
N ILE A 5 11.35 8.03 -3.12
CA ILE A 5 11.23 7.04 -2.06
C ILE A 5 9.79 6.50 -2.03
N LEU A 6 9.66 5.18 -1.87
CA LEU A 6 8.42 4.48 -1.60
C LEU A 6 8.41 3.97 -0.15
N LEU A 7 7.31 4.17 0.57
CA LEU A 7 7.10 3.65 1.92
C LEU A 7 6.00 2.59 1.94
N ASP A 8 6.28 1.40 2.46
CA ASP A 8 5.27 0.37 2.67
C ASP A 8 4.80 0.37 4.14
N PHE A 9 3.58 0.85 4.37
CA PHE A 9 2.92 0.77 5.67
C PHE A 9 2.31 -0.62 5.86
N GLY A 10 2.52 -1.20 7.05
CA GLY A 10 2.12 -2.60 7.30
C GLY A 10 2.99 -3.57 6.49
N GLY A 11 4.29 -3.26 6.35
CA GLY A 11 5.19 -4.00 5.47
C GLY A 11 5.42 -5.47 5.85
N GLY A 12 4.87 -5.93 6.99
CA GLY A 12 4.89 -7.32 7.41
C GLY A 12 6.31 -7.87 7.49
N SER A 13 6.51 -9.06 6.93
CA SER A 13 7.82 -9.70 6.85
C SER A 13 8.84 -8.97 5.95
N GLY A 14 8.43 -7.93 5.23
CA GLY A 14 9.30 -7.13 4.34
C GLY A 14 9.46 -7.68 2.94
N LEU A 15 8.70 -8.70 2.57
CA LEU A 15 8.82 -9.35 1.27
C LEU A 15 8.59 -8.36 0.11
N LEU A 16 7.55 -7.52 0.20
CA LEU A 16 7.25 -6.53 -0.84
C LEU A 16 8.40 -5.54 -1.00
N VAL A 17 8.87 -4.94 0.10
CA VAL A 17 10.01 -4.02 0.06
C VAL A 17 11.25 -4.69 -0.54
N ARG A 18 11.58 -5.93 -0.14
CA ARG A 18 12.71 -6.66 -0.75
C ARG A 18 12.55 -6.78 -2.26
N LEU A 19 11.39 -7.21 -2.74
CA LEU A 19 11.12 -7.36 -4.18
C LEU A 19 11.22 -6.02 -4.94
N LEU A 20 10.72 -4.93 -4.34
CA LEU A 20 10.80 -3.59 -4.92
C LEU A 20 12.25 -3.10 -5.01
N ARG A 21 13.06 -3.30 -3.96
CA ARG A 21 14.48 -2.94 -3.95
C ARG A 21 15.29 -3.77 -4.95
N ASP A 22 15.02 -5.07 -5.06
CA ASP A 22 15.68 -5.95 -6.04
C ASP A 22 15.41 -5.51 -7.48
N VAL A 23 14.28 -4.85 -7.72
CA VAL A 23 13.93 -4.25 -9.02
C VAL A 23 14.54 -2.87 -9.21
N GLY A 24 14.95 -2.18 -8.14
CA GLY A 24 15.61 -0.88 -8.19
C GLY A 24 14.83 0.28 -7.60
N ILE A 25 13.67 0.02 -6.97
CA ILE A 25 12.86 1.04 -6.31
C ILE A 25 13.42 1.29 -4.91
N ASP A 26 13.72 2.54 -4.58
CA ASP A 26 14.15 2.89 -3.23
C ASP A 26 12.95 2.83 -2.29
N SER A 27 12.80 1.69 -1.62
CA SER A 27 11.65 1.39 -0.77
C SER A 27 12.08 1.07 0.65
N TYR A 28 11.24 1.51 1.59
CA TYR A 28 11.39 1.31 3.03
C TYR A 28 10.07 0.81 3.59
N TRP A 29 10.10 0.23 4.79
CA TRP A 29 8.90 -0.31 5.44
C TRP A 29 8.69 0.29 6.83
N SER A 30 7.45 0.27 7.28
CA SER A 30 7.06 0.53 8.67
C SER A 30 5.95 -0.43 9.08
N ASP A 31 6.14 -1.16 10.16
CA ASP A 31 5.14 -2.06 10.73
C ASP A 31 5.24 -2.05 12.27
N LYS A 32 4.09 -1.97 12.95
CA LYS A 32 4.03 -1.91 14.42
C LYS A 32 4.01 -3.30 15.07
N TYR A 33 3.59 -4.31 14.32
CA TYR A 33 3.19 -5.60 14.87
C TYR A 33 3.99 -6.77 14.31
N CYS A 34 4.56 -6.63 13.11
CA CYS A 34 5.32 -7.68 12.46
C CYS A 34 6.83 -7.40 12.52
N GLU A 35 7.60 -8.41 12.95
CA GLU A 35 9.05 -8.38 12.77
C GLU A 35 9.41 -8.64 11.30
N ASN A 36 10.24 -7.77 10.74
CA ASN A 36 10.64 -7.88 9.35
C ASN A 36 11.80 -8.87 9.18
N LEU A 37 11.67 -9.76 8.19
CA LEU A 37 12.65 -10.82 7.92
C LEU A 37 13.49 -10.52 6.67
N PHE A 38 12.87 -9.98 5.63
CA PHE A 38 13.45 -9.89 4.28
C PHE A 38 14.08 -8.54 3.94
N ALA A 39 13.68 -7.46 4.63
CA ALA A 39 14.09 -6.08 4.37
C ALA A 39 14.64 -5.36 5.61
N ARG A 40 15.26 -6.11 6.54
CA ARG A 40 15.99 -5.55 7.69
C ARG A 40 17.04 -4.52 7.24
N GLY A 41 17.18 -3.43 7.98
CA GLY A 41 18.08 -2.31 7.64
C GLY A 41 17.51 -1.31 6.62
N PHE A 42 16.24 -1.49 6.25
CA PHE A 42 15.46 -0.60 5.38
C PHE A 42 14.16 -0.17 6.05
N GLU A 43 14.21 -0.02 7.38
CA GLU A 43 13.18 0.63 8.18
C GLU A 43 13.04 2.08 7.71
N TRP A 44 11.81 2.57 7.64
CA TRP A 44 11.56 3.97 7.36
C TRP A 44 11.93 4.85 8.55
N ASP A 45 12.71 5.89 8.27
CA ASP A 45 13.00 6.96 9.22
C ASP A 45 12.12 8.17 8.90
N SER A 46 11.49 8.73 9.94
CA SER A 46 10.70 9.95 9.92
C SER A 46 11.41 11.18 9.34
N ASN A 47 12.74 11.17 9.27
CA ASN A 47 13.53 12.22 8.60
C ASN A 47 13.44 12.17 7.06
N THR A 48 12.90 11.09 6.50
CA THR A 48 12.73 10.92 5.06
C THR A 48 11.27 11.12 4.64
N THR A 49 11.03 11.94 3.63
CA THR A 49 9.69 12.18 3.11
C THR A 49 9.43 11.30 1.88
N PRO A 50 8.59 10.26 1.99
CA PRO A 50 8.25 9.42 0.85
C PRO A 50 7.41 10.16 -0.19
N THR A 51 7.65 9.87 -1.46
CA THR A 51 6.86 10.44 -2.57
C THR A 51 5.58 9.67 -2.84
N MET A 52 5.56 8.40 -2.45
CA MET A 52 4.44 7.48 -2.55
C MET A 52 4.49 6.48 -1.39
N ALA A 53 3.34 6.05 -0.92
CA ALA A 53 3.22 5.00 0.06
C ALA A 53 2.31 3.86 -0.44
N THR A 54 2.56 2.66 0.04
CA THR A 54 1.72 1.47 -0.12
C THR A 54 1.16 1.00 1.22
N CYS A 55 0.00 0.35 1.18
CA CYS A 55 -0.67 -0.18 2.37
C CYS A 55 -1.60 -1.33 1.94
N PHE A 56 -1.07 -2.54 1.82
CA PHE A 56 -1.83 -3.70 1.31
C PHE A 56 -2.24 -4.62 2.45
N GLU A 57 -3.52 -4.99 2.51
CA GLU A 57 -4.14 -5.80 3.59
C GLU A 57 -3.92 -5.17 4.97
N VAL A 58 -4.27 -3.89 5.11
CA VAL A 58 -4.10 -3.10 6.35
C VAL A 58 -5.39 -2.38 6.74
N PHE A 59 -6.09 -1.79 5.77
CA PHE A 59 -7.24 -0.92 6.00
C PHE A 59 -8.37 -1.62 6.76
N GLU A 60 -8.58 -2.90 6.48
CA GLU A 60 -9.57 -3.78 7.11
C GLU A 60 -9.26 -4.10 8.58
N HIS A 61 -8.00 -3.92 9.01
CA HIS A 61 -7.52 -4.21 10.35
C HIS A 61 -7.43 -2.97 11.25
N LEU A 62 -7.73 -1.78 10.73
CA LEU A 62 -7.60 -0.53 11.48
C LEU A 62 -8.70 -0.44 12.56
N PRO A 63 -8.36 -0.44 13.86
CA PRO A 63 -9.35 -0.23 14.92
C PRO A 63 -9.89 1.21 14.94
N ASN A 64 -9.07 2.20 14.54
CA ASN A 64 -9.48 3.60 14.47
C ASN A 64 -9.14 4.17 13.07
N PRO A 65 -9.88 3.76 12.01
CA PRO A 65 -9.56 4.07 10.62
C PRO A 65 -9.23 5.54 10.36
N ARG A 66 -10.05 6.45 10.90
CA ARG A 66 -9.88 7.89 10.67
C ARG A 66 -8.52 8.38 11.16
N GLU A 67 -8.17 8.10 12.41
CA GLU A 67 -6.92 8.59 13.02
C GLU A 67 -5.68 7.98 12.37
N GLU A 68 -5.77 6.69 12.00
CA GLU A 68 -4.67 5.97 11.39
C GLU A 68 -4.45 6.40 9.93
N ILE A 69 -5.52 6.54 9.15
CA ILE A 69 -5.45 7.07 7.78
C ILE A 69 -4.96 8.53 7.80
N ASP A 70 -5.46 9.37 8.71
CA ASP A 70 -4.99 10.75 8.88
C ASP A 70 -3.49 10.79 9.20
N SER A 71 -2.99 9.81 9.97
CA SER A 71 -1.56 9.69 10.29
C SER A 71 -0.73 9.25 9.08
N MET A 72 -1.21 8.27 8.31
CA MET A 72 -0.55 7.84 7.08
C MET A 72 -0.50 8.96 6.03
N LEU A 73 -1.60 9.69 5.84
CA LEU A 73 -1.69 10.77 4.85
C LEU A 73 -0.86 12.00 5.22
N ARG A 74 -0.62 12.25 6.52
CA ARG A 74 0.35 13.26 6.97
C ARG A 74 1.79 12.91 6.58
N VAL A 75 2.13 11.62 6.55
CA VAL A 75 3.46 11.15 6.12
C VAL A 75 3.56 11.14 4.60
N CYS A 76 2.56 10.58 3.92
CA CYS A 76 2.54 10.50 2.47
C CYS A 76 1.11 10.67 1.92
N PRO A 77 0.81 11.80 1.24
CA PRO A 77 -0.52 12.03 0.68
C PRO A 77 -0.81 11.22 -0.60
N ASN A 78 0.20 10.60 -1.21
CA ASN A 78 0.03 9.67 -2.33
C ASN A 78 0.07 8.23 -1.81
N LEU A 79 -1.09 7.65 -1.53
CA LEU A 79 -1.25 6.36 -0.87
C LEU A 79 -1.99 5.38 -1.76
N LEU A 80 -1.31 4.32 -2.19
CA LEU A 80 -1.88 3.17 -2.91
C LEU A 80 -2.15 2.04 -1.93
N PHE A 81 -3.39 1.56 -1.84
CA PHE A 81 -3.76 0.57 -0.83
C PHE A 81 -4.72 -0.48 -1.39
N SER A 82 -4.80 -1.64 -0.72
CA SER A 82 -5.81 -2.66 -0.99
C SER A 82 -6.80 -2.75 0.16
N THR A 83 -8.05 -2.99 -0.19
CA THR A 83 -9.11 -3.47 0.71
C THR A 83 -10.32 -3.83 -0.15
N GLU A 84 -11.13 -4.78 0.28
CA GLU A 84 -12.38 -5.08 -0.42
C GLU A 84 -13.46 -4.07 -0.05
N LEU A 85 -14.14 -3.54 -1.08
CA LEU A 85 -15.24 -2.60 -0.86
C LEU A 85 -16.48 -3.33 -0.40
N LEU A 86 -17.17 -2.77 0.59
CA LEU A 86 -18.44 -3.26 1.07
C LEU A 86 -19.46 -3.30 -0.09
N PRO A 87 -20.02 -4.47 -0.43
CA PRO A 87 -20.99 -4.60 -1.51
C PRO A 87 -22.28 -3.81 -1.25
N CYS A 88 -22.99 -3.53 -2.34
CA CYS A 88 -24.37 -3.04 -2.30
C CYS A 88 -25.27 -4.04 -3.04
N PRO A 89 -26.28 -4.65 -2.39
CA PRO A 89 -26.70 -4.43 -1.00
C PRO A 89 -25.69 -4.94 0.04
N ILE A 90 -25.79 -4.45 1.28
CA ILE A 90 -24.91 -4.86 2.39
C ILE A 90 -25.10 -6.36 2.66
N PRO A 91 -24.04 -7.18 2.63
CA PRO A 91 -24.14 -8.62 2.88
C PRO A 91 -24.57 -8.95 4.31
N GLU A 92 -25.26 -10.07 4.48
CA GLU A 92 -25.68 -10.56 5.80
C GLU A 92 -24.48 -11.06 6.61
N SER A 93 -24.54 -10.96 7.94
CA SER A 93 -23.47 -11.45 8.82
C SER A 93 -23.40 -12.98 8.92
N SER A 94 -24.42 -13.69 8.45
CA SER A 94 -24.50 -15.16 8.49
C SER A 94 -25.45 -15.67 7.41
N GLY A 95 -25.36 -16.95 7.06
CA GLY A 95 -26.24 -17.57 6.06
C GLY A 95 -25.63 -17.57 4.66
N THR A 96 -26.48 -17.74 3.65
CA THR A 96 -26.04 -17.96 2.25
C THR A 96 -25.54 -16.70 1.56
N ASN A 97 -25.92 -15.51 2.05
CA ASN A 97 -25.45 -14.22 1.55
C ASN A 97 -24.34 -13.62 2.43
N THR A 98 -23.59 -14.45 3.14
CA THR A 98 -22.45 -13.99 3.95
C THR A 98 -21.28 -13.58 3.07
N TRP A 99 -20.64 -12.47 3.43
CA TRP A 99 -19.46 -12.00 2.74
C TRP A 99 -18.21 -12.59 3.37
N TRP A 100 -17.45 -13.33 2.58
CA TRP A 100 -16.21 -13.98 3.01
C TRP A 100 -15.22 -13.00 3.68
N TYR A 101 -15.24 -11.74 3.27
CA TYR A 101 -14.35 -10.70 3.79
C TYR A 101 -14.69 -10.24 5.22
N TYR A 102 -15.87 -10.59 5.77
CA TYR A 102 -16.11 -10.38 7.20
C TYR A 102 -15.18 -11.22 8.07
N GLY A 103 -14.70 -12.36 7.56
CA GLY A 103 -13.58 -13.07 8.17
C GLY A 103 -13.82 -13.56 9.61
N PHE A 104 -15.07 -13.86 10.00
CA PHE A 104 -15.42 -14.23 11.38
C PHE A 104 -14.62 -15.41 11.95
N SER A 105 -14.04 -16.26 11.11
CA SER A 105 -13.18 -17.38 11.53
C SER A 105 -11.81 -16.94 12.06
N HIS A 106 -11.24 -15.83 11.56
CA HIS A 106 -9.97 -15.27 12.01
C HIS A 106 -10.15 -13.96 12.80
N GLY A 107 -11.28 -13.27 12.64
CA GLY A 107 -11.67 -12.10 13.44
C GLY A 107 -10.80 -10.87 13.22
N GLN A 108 -9.99 -10.84 12.16
CA GLN A 108 -9.03 -9.76 11.93
C GLN A 108 -9.62 -8.59 11.15
N HIS A 109 -10.67 -8.80 10.34
CA HIS A 109 -11.29 -7.74 9.55
C HIS A 109 -12.36 -7.05 10.38
N ILE A 110 -12.08 -5.83 10.80
CA ILE A 110 -12.91 -5.05 11.74
C ILE A 110 -13.41 -3.73 11.14
N SER A 111 -12.86 -3.32 10.00
CA SER A 111 -13.21 -2.08 9.30
C SER A 111 -13.57 -2.35 7.84
N PHE A 112 -14.69 -1.80 7.38
CA PHE A 112 -15.21 -2.02 6.02
C PHE A 112 -15.59 -0.69 5.37
N TYR A 113 -15.23 -0.55 4.09
CA TYR A 113 -15.32 0.71 3.38
C TYR A 113 -16.21 0.59 2.16
N THR A 114 -17.13 1.54 1.98
CA THR A 114 -17.78 1.74 0.68
C THR A 114 -16.91 2.65 -0.20
N TYR A 115 -17.14 2.64 -1.51
CA TYR A 115 -16.51 3.60 -2.42
C TYR A 115 -16.73 5.05 -1.93
N GLN A 116 -17.95 5.36 -1.50
CA GLN A 116 -18.33 6.68 -1.01
C GLN A 116 -17.55 7.06 0.25
N SER A 117 -17.32 6.11 1.17
CA SER A 117 -16.55 6.39 2.39
C SER A 117 -15.09 6.77 2.08
N LEU A 118 -14.42 6.05 1.18
CA LEU A 118 -13.06 6.37 0.76
C LEU A 118 -12.99 7.68 -0.03
N GLU A 119 -13.99 7.93 -0.89
CA GLU A 119 -14.07 9.20 -1.61
C GLU A 119 -14.22 10.40 -0.66
N LEU A 120 -15.02 10.27 0.40
CA LEU A 120 -15.18 11.31 1.41
C LEU A 120 -13.89 11.54 2.20
N ILE A 121 -13.16 10.47 2.54
CA ILE A 121 -11.84 10.58 3.19
C ILE A 121 -10.87 11.35 2.28
N ALA A 122 -10.77 10.97 1.01
CA ALA A 122 -9.91 11.69 0.05
C ALA A 122 -10.27 13.18 -0.04
N LYS A 123 -11.56 13.49 -0.15
CA LYS A 123 -12.07 14.88 -0.21
C LYS A 123 -11.70 15.67 1.05
N ALA A 124 -11.80 15.06 2.25
CA ALA A 124 -11.44 15.72 3.50
C ALA A 124 -9.95 16.10 3.57
N HIS A 125 -9.08 15.39 2.84
CA HIS A 125 -7.65 15.66 2.72
C HIS A 125 -7.26 16.46 1.47
N ASN A 126 -8.23 16.97 0.70
CA ASN A 126 -8.01 17.62 -0.59
C ASN A 126 -7.25 16.75 -1.60
N LEU A 127 -7.53 15.44 -1.60
CA LEU A 127 -6.94 14.46 -2.49
C LEU A 127 -7.94 13.96 -3.52
N HIS A 128 -7.41 13.49 -4.65
CA HIS A 128 -8.16 12.72 -5.64
C HIS A 128 -8.23 11.25 -5.22
N PHE A 129 -9.32 10.59 -5.62
CA PHE A 129 -9.54 9.17 -5.36
C PHE A 129 -9.82 8.42 -6.67
N CYS A 130 -9.16 7.28 -6.85
CA CYS A 130 -9.52 6.30 -7.86
C CYS A 130 -9.43 4.88 -7.32
N SER A 131 -10.27 3.99 -7.85
CA SER A 131 -10.39 2.61 -7.38
C SER A 131 -10.68 1.66 -8.54
N TYR A 132 -10.02 0.50 -8.54
CA TYR A 132 -10.29 -0.56 -9.49
C TYR A 132 -9.73 -1.91 -8.99
N GLY A 133 -10.58 -2.94 -8.95
CA GLY A 133 -10.16 -4.32 -8.70
C GLY A 133 -9.50 -4.55 -7.34
N GLY A 134 -10.07 -3.99 -6.27
CA GLY A 134 -9.54 -4.09 -4.91
C GLY A 134 -8.38 -3.14 -4.59
N LEU A 135 -7.85 -2.43 -5.60
CA LEU A 135 -6.82 -1.41 -5.43
C LEU A 135 -7.40 0.00 -5.46
N HIS A 136 -6.86 0.85 -4.58
CA HIS A 136 -7.35 2.19 -4.30
C HIS A 136 -6.18 3.16 -4.23
N LEU A 137 -6.35 4.37 -4.73
CA LEU A 137 -5.32 5.39 -4.69
C LEU A 137 -5.89 6.71 -4.20
N PHE A 138 -5.31 7.23 -3.13
CA PHE A 138 -5.36 8.65 -2.79
C PHE A 138 -4.16 9.35 -3.42
N SER A 139 -4.39 10.48 -4.10
CA SER A 139 -3.31 11.23 -4.74
C SER A 139 -3.54 12.73 -4.74
N GLN A 140 -2.44 13.48 -4.62
CA GLN A 140 -2.43 14.93 -4.82
C GLN A 140 -2.69 15.34 -6.27
N SER A 141 -2.42 14.44 -7.21
CA SER A 141 -2.63 14.67 -8.64
C SER A 141 -3.85 13.91 -9.13
N TYR A 142 -4.65 14.55 -9.98
CA TYR A 142 -5.78 13.87 -10.60
C TYR A 142 -5.31 12.76 -11.53
N ILE A 143 -5.81 11.55 -11.30
CA ILE A 143 -5.62 10.40 -12.17
C ILE A 143 -7.01 9.95 -12.64
N SER A 144 -7.21 9.92 -13.96
CA SER A 144 -8.52 9.53 -14.47
C SER A 144 -8.84 8.06 -14.14
N PRO A 145 -10.07 7.72 -13.72
CA PRO A 145 -10.43 6.35 -13.35
C PRO A 145 -10.20 5.34 -14.48
N LEU A 146 -10.41 5.78 -15.73
CA LEU A 146 -10.18 4.94 -16.91
C LEU A 146 -8.69 4.63 -17.11
N TYR A 147 -7.82 5.63 -16.95
CA TYR A 147 -6.38 5.42 -17.03
C TYR A 147 -5.88 4.49 -15.92
N PHE A 148 -6.31 4.71 -14.67
CA PHE A 148 -5.96 3.86 -13.53
C PHE A 148 -6.38 2.41 -13.75
N LYS A 149 -7.62 2.19 -14.20
CA LYS A 149 -8.13 0.86 -14.56
C LYS A 149 -7.27 0.17 -15.61
N TRP A 150 -6.92 0.85 -16.71
CA TRP A 150 -6.11 0.25 -17.76
C TRP A 150 -4.68 -0.02 -17.32
N LEU A 151 -4.09 0.87 -16.53
CA LEU A 151 -2.76 0.68 -15.96
C LEU A 151 -2.69 -0.62 -15.14
N ILE A 152 -3.64 -0.84 -14.24
CA ILE A 152 -3.72 -2.07 -13.43
C ILE A 152 -3.89 -3.30 -14.34
N ARG A 153 -4.83 -3.27 -15.30
CA ARG A 153 -5.05 -4.40 -16.22
C ARG A 153 -3.81 -4.75 -17.03
N LEU A 154 -3.06 -3.76 -17.49
CA LEU A 154 -1.83 -3.95 -18.26
C LEU A 154 -0.66 -4.41 -17.38
N ALA A 155 -0.60 -3.97 -16.12
CA ALA A 155 0.39 -4.45 -15.15
C ALA A 155 0.31 -5.99 -15.01
N HIS A 156 -0.91 -6.54 -14.91
CA HIS A 156 -1.13 -8.00 -14.88
C HIS A 156 -0.80 -8.72 -16.21
N ARG A 157 -0.62 -7.99 -17.31
CA ARG A 157 -0.35 -8.54 -18.65
C ARG A 157 1.12 -8.43 -19.06
N GLY A 158 2.02 -8.15 -18.10
CA GLY A 158 3.47 -8.16 -18.33
C GLY A 158 4.08 -6.80 -18.67
N LEU A 159 3.34 -5.69 -18.50
CA LEU A 159 3.90 -4.33 -18.61
C LEU A 159 5.14 -4.16 -17.72
N PHE A 160 5.13 -4.78 -16.54
CA PHE A 160 6.24 -4.78 -15.61
C PHE A 160 7.56 -5.28 -16.22
N THR A 161 7.53 -6.31 -17.07
CA THR A 161 8.74 -6.88 -17.71
C THR A 161 9.46 -5.85 -18.59
N PHE A 162 8.73 -4.93 -19.19
CA PHE A 162 9.31 -3.84 -19.99
C PHE A 162 9.83 -2.71 -19.11
N ILE A 163 9.03 -2.28 -18.13
CA ILE A 163 9.40 -1.16 -17.23
C ILE A 163 10.61 -1.51 -16.37
N LYS A 164 10.75 -2.77 -15.92
CA LYS A 164 11.88 -3.23 -15.11
C LYS A 164 13.24 -2.92 -15.75
N LYS A 165 13.33 -2.85 -17.09
CA LYS A 165 14.57 -2.51 -17.81
C LYS A 165 15.04 -1.08 -17.58
N CYS A 166 14.16 -0.19 -17.13
CA CYS A 166 14.49 1.20 -16.82
C CYS A 166 15.08 1.38 -15.41
N PHE A 167 15.07 0.33 -14.59
CA PHE A 167 15.57 0.38 -13.22
C PHE A 167 16.90 -0.34 -13.08
N HIS A 168 17.72 0.15 -12.16
CA HIS A 168 18.94 -0.52 -11.74
C HIS A 168 18.69 -1.20 -10.40
N SER A 169 18.90 -2.52 -10.34
CA SER A 169 18.70 -3.31 -9.13
C SER A 169 19.51 -2.77 -7.95
N LYS A 170 18.91 -2.72 -6.75
CA LYS A 170 19.61 -2.34 -5.51
C LYS A 170 20.19 -3.53 -4.75
N THR A 171 20.09 -4.76 -5.25
CA THR A 171 20.52 -5.97 -4.50
C THR A 171 22.00 -5.92 -4.07
N MET A 172 22.90 -5.50 -4.97
CA MET A 172 24.34 -5.40 -4.63
C MET A 172 24.64 -4.27 -3.65
N SER A 173 24.10 -3.06 -3.91
CA SER A 173 24.29 -1.92 -3.02
C SER A 173 23.68 -2.15 -1.63
N ASP A 174 22.57 -2.88 -1.56
CA ASP A 174 21.94 -3.27 -0.30
C ASP A 174 22.82 -4.25 0.48
N CYS A 175 23.41 -5.23 -0.20
CA CYS A 175 24.35 -6.18 0.42
C CYS A 175 25.56 -5.47 1.03
N GLU A 176 26.15 -4.54 0.28
CA GLU A 176 27.27 -3.71 0.74
C GLU A 176 26.88 -2.88 1.97
N LYS A 177 25.73 -2.20 1.92
CA LYS A 177 25.20 -1.40 3.04
C LYS A 177 25.01 -2.26 4.29
N LEU A 178 24.36 -3.42 4.17
CA LEU A 178 24.08 -4.30 5.31
C LEU A 178 25.36 -4.88 5.93
N SER A 179 26.37 -5.16 5.10
CA SER A 179 27.67 -5.68 5.56
C SER A 179 28.46 -4.64 6.36
N GLN A 180 28.27 -3.35 6.09
CA GLN A 180 28.92 -2.26 6.82
C GLN A 180 28.27 -1.97 8.18
N THR A 181 26.96 -2.20 8.32
CA THR A 181 26.21 -1.97 9.55
C THR A 181 26.40 -3.08 10.60
N SER A 182 26.91 -4.24 10.19
CA SER A 182 27.15 -5.42 11.05
C SER A 182 28.54 -5.46 11.72
N LEU A 183 29.29 -4.36 11.68
CA LEU A 183 30.55 -4.12 12.42
C LEU A 183 30.33 -3.04 13.49
#